data_AF-A0A9D9L0U5-F1
#
_entry.id   AF-A0A9D9L0U5-F1
#
_cell.length_a   1.000
_cell.length_b   1.000
_cell.length_c   1.000
_cell.angle_alpha   90.00
_cell.angle_beta   90.00
_cell.angle_gamma   90.00
#
_symmetry.space_group_name_H-M   'P 1'
#
loop_
_entity.id
_entity.type
_entity.pdbx_description
1 polymer ?
#
loop_
_entity_poly.entity_id
_entity_poly.type
_entity_poly.pdbx_seq_one_letter_code
_entity_poly.pdbx_strand_id
1 'polypeptide(L)' 'MISLKGKRRIICNGQTYFWYVKVGDGGHRVIIVSPDKRYRAEFPFEDTECAVTPKYVRECIEKSLKE' A
#
# COMPACT_ATOMS: atom_id res chain seq x y z
N MET A 1 10.59 5.52 13.03
CA MET A 1 11.20 4.49 12.16
C MET A 1 10.14 3.48 11.74
N ILE A 2 9.98 3.23 10.43
CA ILE A 2 9.10 2.16 9.93
C ILE A 2 9.94 0.90 9.80
N SER A 3 9.49 -0.21 10.39
CA SER A 3 10.13 -1.51 10.15
C SER A 3 9.98 -1.84 8.67
N LEU A 4 11.10 -1.92 7.94
CA LEU A 4 11.16 -2.17 6.49
C LEU A 4 11.03 -3.65 6.14
N LYS A 5 11.12 -4.54 7.13
CA LYS A 5 11.08 -5.98 6.94
C LYS A 5 9.74 -6.38 6.32
N GLY A 6 9.77 -6.94 5.12
CA GLY A 6 8.57 -7.39 4.37
C GLY A 6 7.75 -6.29 3.70
N LYS A 7 8.21 -5.02 3.72
CA LYS A 7 7.51 -3.91 3.05
C LYS A 7 8.20 -3.55 1.75
N ARG A 8 7.40 -3.25 0.73
CA ARG A 8 7.88 -2.78 -0.57
C ARG A 8 7.85 -1.25 -0.59
N ARG A 9 8.86 -0.64 -1.21
CA ARG A 9 8.95 0.82 -1.39
C ARG A 9 8.44 1.20 -2.77
N ILE A 10 7.69 2.29 -2.87
CA ILE A 10 7.28 2.91 -4.13
C ILE A 10 7.41 4.43 -4.05
N ILE A 11 7.74 5.07 -5.17
CA ILE A 11 7.78 6.54 -5.28
C ILE A 11 6.61 6.95 -6.16
N CYS A 12 5.76 7.83 -5.64
CA CYS A 12 4.59 8.39 -6.34
C CYS A 12 4.53 9.89 -6.10
N ASN A 13 4.37 10.68 -7.17
CA ASN A 13 4.33 12.15 -7.11
C ASN A 13 5.49 12.77 -6.30
N GLY A 14 6.71 12.22 -6.45
CA GLY A 14 7.90 12.69 -5.73
C GLY A 14 7.95 12.30 -4.25
N GLN A 15 6.90 11.67 -3.72
CA GLN A 15 6.84 11.21 -2.34
C GLN A 15 7.10 9.71 -2.24
N THR A 16 7.84 9.31 -1.21
CA THR A 16 8.11 7.89 -0.93
C THR A 16 6.98 7.30 -0.10
N TYR A 17 6.53 6.10 -0.48
CA TYR A 17 5.56 5.31 0.25
C TYR A 17 6.09 3.89 0.46
N PHE A 18 5.63 3.27 1.53
CA PHE A 18 5.86 1.86 1.83
C PHE A 18 4.53 1.14 1.85
N TRP A 19 4.49 -0.07 1.31
CA TRP A 19 3.28 -0.87 1.28
C TRP A 19 3.56 -2.33 1.58
N TYR A 20 2.54 -3.01 2.08
CA TYR A 20 2.57 -4.44 2.35
C TYR A 20 1.16 -5.02 2.29
N VAL A 21 1.08 -6.31 1.98
CA VAL A 21 -0.18 -7.05 2.04
C VAL A 21 -0.33 -7.63 3.43
N LYS A 22 -1.46 -7.35 4.07
CA LYS A 22 -1.87 -7.99 5.31
C LYS A 22 -2.93 -9.03 4.98
N VAL A 23 -2.64 -10.29 5.29
CA VAL A 23 -3.58 -11.41 5.19
C VAL A 23 -4.24 -11.58 6.56
N GLY A 24 -5.56 -11.68 6.61
CA GLY A 24 -6.31 -11.93 7.83
C GLY A 24 -7.64 -12.62 7.55
N ASP A 25 -8.42 -12.85 8.61
CA ASP A 25 -9.67 -13.62 8.59
C ASP A 25 -10.73 -13.05 7.62
N GLY A 26 -10.69 -11.74 7.36
CA GLY A 26 -11.57 -11.02 6.43
C GLY A 26 -10.95 -10.73 5.06
N GLY A 27 -9.98 -11.53 4.60
CA GLY A 27 -9.34 -11.40 3.28
C GLY A 27 -8.00 -10.66 3.28
N HIS A 28 -7.47 -10.40 2.10
CA HIS A 28 -6.22 -9.66 1.94
C HIS A 28 -6.48 -8.15 1.94
N ARG A 29 -5.55 -7.38 2.50
CA ARG A 29 -5.62 -5.92 2.48
C ARG A 29 -4.27 -5.34 2.13
N VAL A 30 -4.25 -4.38 1.22
CA VAL A 30 -3.05 -3.60 0.93
C VAL A 30 -3.00 -2.42 1.89
N ILE A 31 -1.95 -2.37 2.68
CA ILE A 31 -1.69 -1.26 3.59
C ILE A 31 -0.58 -0.40 2.98
N ILE A 32 -0.84 0.90 2.84
CA ILE A 32 0.08 1.88 2.30
C ILE A 32 0.36 2.92 3.38
N VAL A 33 1.63 3.24 3.62
CA VAL A 33 2.07 4.19 4.65
C VAL A 33 3.19 5.09 4.13
N SER A 34 3.16 6.38 4.47
CA SER A 34 4.31 7.27 4.26
C SER A 34 5.39 7.06 5.34
N PRO A 35 6.67 7.36 5.06
CA PRO A 35 7.75 7.29 6.05
C PRO A 35 7.45 8.05 7.33
N ASP A 36 6.82 9.22 7.20
CA ASP A 36 6.42 10.11 8.29
C ASP A 36 5.16 9.65 9.02
N LYS A 37 4.54 8.54 8.59
CA LYS A 37 3.26 8.00 9.09
C LYS A 37 2.07 8.97 9.00
N ARG A 38 2.24 10.13 8.35
CA ARG A 38 1.17 11.12 8.12
C ARG A 38 0.10 10.62 7.16
N TYR A 39 0.48 9.75 6.23
CA TYR A 39 -0.42 9.13 5.28
C TYR A 39 -0.48 7.63 5.58
N ARG A 40 -1.70 7.14 5.79
CA ARG A 40 -2.01 5.72 5.93
C ARG A 40 -3.31 5.44 5.20
N ALA A 41 -3.26 4.55 4.23
CA ALA A 41 -4.44 4.09 3.50
C ALA A 41 -4.50 2.56 3.54
N GLU A 42 -5.71 2.04 3.61
CA GLU A 42 -5.99 0.61 3.59
C GLU A 42 -7.00 0.31 2.48
N PHE A 43 -6.64 -0.64 1.62
CA PHE A 43 -7.47 -1.04 0.49
C PHE A 43 -7.80 -2.52 0.62
N PRO A 44 -9.09 -2.90 0.48
CA PRO A 44 -9.45 -4.30 0.37
C PRO A 44 -8.82 -4.89 -0.90
N PHE A 45 -8.26 -6.09 -0.78
CA PHE A 45 -7.66 -6.84 -1.88
C PHE A 45 -8.24 -8.24 -1.85
N GLU A 46 -9.16 -8.54 -2.76
CA GLU A 46 -9.89 -9.80 -2.76
C GLU A 46 -9.13 -10.93 -3.46
N ASP A 47 -8.20 -10.58 -4.36
CA ASP A 47 -7.66 -11.54 -5.31
C ASP A 47 -6.42 -12.25 -4.76
N THR A 48 -6.56 -13.51 -4.37
CA THR A 48 -5.46 -14.37 -3.89
C THR A 48 -4.55 -14.86 -5.02
N GLU A 49 -4.99 -14.78 -6.28
CA GLU A 49 -4.28 -15.29 -7.46
C GLU A 49 -3.49 -14.18 -8.19
N CYS A 50 -3.98 -12.94 -8.15
CA CYS A 50 -3.27 -11.80 -8.73
C CYS A 50 -2.31 -11.17 -7.71
N ALA A 51 -1.00 -11.25 -7.96
CA ALA A 51 -0.02 -10.62 -7.08
C ALA A 51 -0.23 -9.09 -7.05
N VAL A 52 -0.25 -8.48 -5.86
CA VAL A 52 -0.28 -7.01 -5.74
C VAL A 52 0.93 -6.43 -6.47
N THR A 53 0.66 -5.68 -7.54
CA THR A 53 1.70 -5.03 -8.35
C THR A 53 1.95 -3.60 -7.87
N PRO A 54 3.17 -3.06 -8.06
CA PRO A 54 3.42 -1.65 -7.79
C PRO A 54 2.51 -0.71 -8.58
N LYS A 55 2.03 -1.12 -9.77
CA LYS A 55 1.06 -0.36 -10.55
C LYS A 55 -0.27 -0.19 -9.81
N TYR A 56 -0.83 -1.29 -9.30
CA TYR A 56 -2.06 -1.25 -8.50
C TYR A 56 -1.92 -0.34 -7.27
N VAL A 57 -0.80 -0.46 -6.55
CA VAL A 57 -0.53 0.37 -5.37
C VAL A 57 -0.44 1.86 -5.72
N ARG A 58 0.16 2.18 -6.87
CA ARG A 58 0.21 3.56 -7.38
C ARG A 58 -1.19 4.08 -7.68
N GLU A 59 -2.04 3.30 -8.35
CA GLU A 59 -3.43 3.69 -8.62
C GLU A 59 -4.23 3.93 -7.33
N CYS A 60 -4.02 3.10 -6.30
CA CYS A 60 -4.60 3.30 -4.97
C CYS A 60 -4.16 4.63 -4.33
N ILE A 61 -2.86 4.96 -4.40
CA ILE A 61 -2.33 6.23 -3.87
C ILE A 61 -2.94 7.41 -4.65
N GLU A 62 -2.95 7.35 -5.97
CA GLU A 62 -3.47 8.43 -6.82
C GLU A 62 -4.97 8.65 -6.61
N LYS A 63 -5.76 7.58 -6.41
CA LYS A 63 -7.18 7.69 -6.03
C LYS A 63 -7.36 8.37 -4.68
N SER A 64 -6.64 7.91 -3.67
CA SER A 64 -6.76 8.46 -2.30
C SER A 64 -6.22 9.88 -2.14
N LEU A 65 -5.39 10.38 -3.06
CA LEU A 65 -4.95 11.78 -3.07
C LEU A 65 -5.90 12.72 -3.84
N LYS A 66 -6.87 12.17 -4.59
CA LYS A 66 -7.85 12.93 -5.38
C LYS A 66 -9.18 13.13 -4.66
N GLU A 67 -9.46 12.35 -3.62
CA GLU A 67 -10.59 12.51 -2.69
C GLU A 67 -10.24 13.47 -1.56
#